data_AF-A0A428Z7K7-F1
#
_entry.id   AF-A0A428Z7K7-F1
#
_cell.length_a   1.000
_cell.length_b   1.000
_cell.length_c   1.000
_cell.angle_alpha   90.00
_cell.angle_beta   90.00
_cell.angle_gamma   90.00
#
_symmetry.space_group_name_H-M   'P 1'
#
loop_
_entity.id
_entity.type
_entity.pdbx_description
1 polymer ?
#
loop_
_entity_poly.entity_id
_entity_poly.type
_entity_poly.pdbx_seq_one_letter_code
_entity_poly.pdbx_strand_id
1 'polypeptide(L)'
;MPERASGTRRRTPLVVAATAVLAIATATALILTLRTGDTSGTGDTGGDKAAATTDPSTKASTPTPSDRQTSPAPSPGQTTPTRTPTPKPGNLAGRWIAQLHSEPVSAGLANRDRRLTTIRRSVPQAKVLRSDDFASLRSGYWVFYAPGPFPNGRAALTFCAEHDRTTVNSCIGRYLSKNPNDFDLQCRPPASAPTGTCTRKNGNG
;
A
#
# COMPACT_ATOMS: atom_id res chain seq x y z
N MET A 1 -41.36 20.23 -46.84
CA MET A 1 -42.53 19.96 -45.96
C MET A 1 -43.77 20.13 -46.82
N PRO A 2 -44.61 19.09 -47.00
CA PRO A 2 -45.26 18.38 -45.90
C PRO A 2 -45.01 16.87 -45.86
N GLU A 3 -45.16 16.35 -44.66
CA GLU A 3 -45.13 14.95 -44.25
C GLU A 3 -46.54 14.38 -44.26
N ARG A 4 -46.70 13.11 -44.65
CA ARG A 4 -47.66 12.20 -44.00
C ARG A 4 -47.29 10.73 -44.23
N ALA A 5 -47.11 10.08 -43.10
CA ALA A 5 -46.82 8.67 -42.91
C ALA A 5 -47.98 7.75 -43.35
N SER A 6 -47.64 6.51 -43.68
CA SER A 6 -48.49 5.34 -43.44
C SER A 6 -47.59 4.12 -43.28
N GLY A 7 -47.39 3.71 -42.02
CA GLY A 7 -46.70 2.47 -41.68
C GLY A 7 -47.65 1.26 -41.78
N THR A 8 -47.09 0.09 -42.01
CA THR A 8 -47.69 -1.18 -41.57
C THR A 8 -46.61 -2.20 -41.23
N ARG A 9 -46.47 -2.43 -39.92
CA ARG A 9 -46.11 -3.67 -39.19
C ARG A 9 -45.31 -4.74 -39.93
N ARG A 10 -44.20 -5.15 -39.31
CA ARG A 10 -44.01 -6.57 -38.94
C ARG A 10 -43.37 -6.70 -37.56
N ARG A 11 -43.94 -7.62 -36.79
CA ARG A 11 -43.69 -7.92 -35.39
C ARG A 11 -42.45 -8.83 -35.26
N THR A 12 -41.69 -8.63 -34.18
CA THR A 12 -40.64 -9.46 -33.55
C THR A 12 -41.14 -10.87 -33.15
N PRO A 13 -40.36 -11.80 -32.51
CA PRO A 13 -38.93 -11.87 -32.14
C PRO A 13 -38.24 -13.24 -32.44
N LEU A 14 -36.95 -13.39 -32.16
CA LEU A 14 -36.43 -14.68 -31.66
C LEU A 14 -35.25 -14.45 -30.70
N VAL A 15 -35.60 -14.53 -29.42
CA VAL A 15 -34.67 -14.67 -28.30
C VAL A 15 -34.21 -16.13 -28.30
N VAL A 16 -32.91 -16.38 -28.45
CA VAL A 16 -32.31 -17.66 -28.06
C VAL A 16 -31.44 -17.39 -26.86
N ALA A 17 -32.04 -17.61 -25.68
CA ALA A 17 -31.33 -17.74 -24.43
C ALA A 17 -30.67 -19.12 -24.38
N ALA A 18 -29.36 -19.17 -24.13
CA ALA A 18 -28.68 -20.37 -23.68
C ALA A 18 -27.97 -20.03 -22.37
N THR A 19 -28.71 -20.21 -21.28
CA THR A 19 -28.23 -20.18 -19.91
C THR A 19 -27.44 -21.45 -19.63
N ALA A 20 -26.13 -21.32 -19.37
CA ALA A 20 -25.35 -22.34 -18.70
C ALA A 20 -24.96 -21.82 -17.32
N VAL A 21 -25.85 -22.04 -16.35
CA VAL A 21 -25.56 -21.82 -14.93
C VAL A 21 -24.78 -23.03 -14.44
N LEU A 22 -23.46 -22.90 -14.30
CA LEU A 22 -22.65 -23.89 -13.58
C LEU A 22 -22.41 -23.37 -12.17
N ALA A 23 -23.33 -23.73 -11.27
CA ALA A 23 -23.14 -23.57 -9.84
C ALA A 23 -22.15 -24.66 -9.37
N ILE A 24 -20.90 -24.28 -9.10
CA ILE A 24 -19.99 -25.12 -8.33
C ILE A 24 -20.04 -24.60 -6.89
N ALA A 25 -20.99 -25.14 -6.14
CA ALA A 25 -20.96 -25.10 -4.69
C ALA A 25 -19.91 -26.13 -4.23
N THR A 26 -18.78 -25.65 -3.70
CA THR A 26 -17.94 -26.48 -2.83
C THR A 26 -17.84 -25.79 -1.49
N ALA A 27 -18.74 -26.19 -0.60
CA ALA A 27 -18.58 -26.01 0.83
C ALA A 27 -17.40 -26.88 1.27
N THR A 28 -16.34 -26.27 1.79
CA THR A 28 -15.34 -26.99 2.58
C THR A 28 -15.36 -26.45 3.99
N ALA A 29 -15.57 -27.37 4.92
CA ALA A 29 -15.86 -27.14 6.31
C ALA A 29 -14.69 -26.47 7.04
N LEU A 30 -15.06 -25.58 7.96
CA LEU A 30 -14.24 -25.06 9.03
C LEU A 30 -13.67 -26.23 9.85
N ILE A 31 -12.35 -26.36 9.97
CA ILE A 31 -11.73 -27.15 11.04
C ILE A 31 -11.14 -26.16 12.05
N LEU A 32 -11.94 -25.81 13.06
CA LEU A 32 -11.43 -25.31 14.34
C LEU A 32 -10.96 -26.52 15.14
N THR A 33 -9.64 -26.68 15.30
CA THR A 33 -9.12 -27.44 16.44
C THR A 33 -8.75 -26.46 17.53
N LEU A 34 -9.73 -26.14 18.38
CA LEU A 34 -9.47 -25.78 19.76
C LEU A 34 -8.99 -27.06 20.47
N ARG A 35 -7.74 -27.08 20.92
CA ARG A 35 -7.30 -27.97 22.00
C ARG A 35 -7.10 -27.12 23.24
N THR A 36 -8.15 -27.12 24.06
CA THR A 36 -8.12 -26.73 25.47
C THR A 36 -8.08 -28.03 26.28
N GLY A 37 -7.24 -28.07 27.32
CA GLY A 37 -7.16 -29.14 28.33
C GLY A 37 -6.17 -30.26 27.98
N ASP A 38 -5.27 -30.73 28.85
CA ASP A 38 -5.20 -30.57 30.30
C ASP A 38 -3.80 -30.91 30.85
N THR A 39 -3.47 -30.19 31.93
CA THR A 39 -2.72 -30.59 33.14
C THR A 39 -1.40 -31.37 33.02
N SER A 40 -0.34 -30.71 33.48
CA SER A 40 0.57 -31.25 34.51
C SER A 40 1.20 -30.09 35.26
N GLY A 41 0.45 -29.55 36.21
CA GLY A 41 1.02 -28.77 37.30
C GLY A 41 1.65 -29.72 38.31
N THR A 42 2.93 -29.54 38.60
CA THR A 42 3.53 -30.01 39.86
C THR A 42 3.78 -28.76 40.68
N GLY A 43 2.78 -28.38 41.47
CA GLY A 43 2.96 -27.50 42.62
C GLY A 43 3.16 -28.41 43.83
N ASP A 44 4.31 -28.27 44.49
CA ASP A 44 4.57 -28.87 45.79
C ASP A 44 4.67 -27.73 46.81
N THR A 45 3.65 -27.68 47.67
CA THR A 45 3.68 -27.46 49.14
C THR A 45 4.60 -26.33 49.66
N GLY A 46 4.06 -25.21 50.20
CA GLY A 46 3.53 -25.09 51.57
C GLY A 46 4.66 -25.23 52.60
N GLY A 47 4.94 -24.37 53.57
CA GLY A 47 4.35 -23.18 54.17
C GLY A 47 5.24 -22.79 55.36
N ASP A 48 5.10 -21.55 55.82
CA ASP A 48 5.38 -21.06 57.18
C ASP A 48 6.75 -21.32 57.87
N LYS A 49 7.49 -20.22 58.12
CA LYS A 49 7.89 -19.87 59.50
C LYS A 49 8.38 -18.43 59.62
N ALA A 50 7.59 -17.64 60.35
CA ALA A 50 8.06 -16.45 61.05
C ALA A 50 8.86 -16.88 62.29
N ALA A 51 9.96 -16.18 62.57
CA ALA A 51 10.53 -16.07 63.91
C ALA A 51 11.26 -14.73 64.03
N ALA A 52 10.85 -13.95 65.02
CA ALA A 52 11.40 -12.66 65.40
C ALA A 52 12.29 -12.81 66.67
N THR A 53 13.13 -11.79 66.88
CA THR A 53 13.75 -11.35 68.17
C THR A 53 15.00 -12.16 68.60
N THR A 54 16.18 -11.57 68.82
CA THR A 54 16.54 -10.59 69.87
C THR A 54 17.90 -9.89 69.59
N ASP A 55 17.98 -8.58 69.82
CA ASP A 55 19.18 -7.69 69.99
C ASP A 55 19.97 -8.03 71.30
N PRO A 56 21.07 -7.36 71.77
CA PRO A 56 21.84 -6.21 71.24
C PRO A 56 23.39 -6.30 71.36
N SER A 57 24.12 -5.29 70.83
CA SER A 57 25.02 -4.39 71.61
C SER A 57 26.26 -3.86 70.86
N THR A 58 26.24 -2.54 70.67
CA THR A 58 27.31 -1.51 70.79
C THR A 58 28.63 -1.60 70.00
N LYS A 59 28.86 -0.61 69.13
CA LYS A 59 29.64 0.60 69.46
C LYS A 59 29.63 1.65 68.34
N ALA A 60 29.68 2.90 68.79
CA ALA A 60 29.48 4.16 68.10
C ALA A 60 30.58 4.56 67.09
N SER A 61 30.22 5.42 66.12
CA SER A 61 30.72 6.81 66.00
C SER A 61 30.10 7.54 64.78
N THR A 62 29.42 8.65 65.05
CA THR A 62 29.04 9.78 64.15
C THR A 62 30.33 10.56 63.74
N PRO A 63 30.44 11.39 62.67
CA PRO A 63 29.38 12.20 62.03
C PRO A 63 29.39 12.36 60.48
N THR A 64 28.28 12.91 59.98
CA THR A 64 27.99 13.42 58.62
C THR A 64 28.95 14.57 58.22
N PRO A 65 29.21 14.82 56.91
CA PRO A 65 28.42 15.87 56.25
C PRO A 65 28.13 15.67 54.73
N SER A 66 27.06 16.35 54.31
CA SER A 66 26.84 16.98 52.99
C SER A 66 26.62 16.14 51.72
N ASP A 67 25.35 16.14 51.32
CA ASP A 67 24.84 16.43 49.98
C ASP A 67 25.82 16.30 48.80
N ARG A 68 25.64 15.24 48.02
CA ARG A 68 25.97 15.27 46.60
C ARG A 68 24.81 14.72 45.79
N GLN A 69 23.94 15.63 45.38
CA GLN A 69 22.95 15.49 44.32
C GLN A 69 23.59 14.77 43.12
N THR A 70 23.23 13.50 42.94
CA THR A 70 23.63 12.73 41.76
C THR A 70 22.69 13.12 40.64
N SER A 71 23.15 14.02 39.76
CA SER A 71 22.49 14.28 38.48
C SER A 71 22.46 12.98 37.66
N PRO A 72 21.30 12.58 37.10
CA PRO A 72 21.26 11.45 36.19
C PRO A 72 22.06 11.78 34.92
N ALA A 73 22.89 10.83 34.50
CA ALA A 73 23.66 10.90 33.27
C ALA A 73 22.73 11.10 32.05
N PRO A 74 23.09 11.96 31.07
CA PRO A 74 22.32 12.05 29.84
C PRO A 74 22.45 10.75 29.05
N SER A 75 21.32 10.11 28.77
CA SER A 75 21.23 9.01 27.80
C SER A 75 21.89 9.41 26.47
N PRO A 76 22.68 8.53 25.83
CA PRO A 76 23.16 8.78 24.48
C PRO A 76 21.95 8.96 23.56
N GLY A 77 21.84 10.16 22.99
CA GLY A 77 20.76 10.52 22.10
C GLY A 77 20.64 9.51 20.96
N GLN A 78 19.43 9.00 20.75
CA GLN A 78 19.07 8.30 19.52
C GLN A 78 19.42 9.22 18.35
N THR A 79 20.46 8.84 17.61
CA THR A 79 20.78 9.46 16.34
C THR A 79 19.64 9.08 15.40
N THR A 80 18.68 9.99 15.23
CA THR A 80 17.68 9.89 14.16
C THR A 80 18.45 9.64 12.87
N PRO A 81 18.21 8.54 12.13
CA PRO A 81 18.92 8.28 10.89
C PRO A 81 18.62 9.45 9.94
N THR A 82 19.66 10.21 9.63
CA THR A 82 19.64 11.26 8.62
C THR A 82 19.12 10.63 7.33
N ARG A 83 17.89 10.96 6.95
CA ARG A 83 17.33 10.57 5.65
C ARG A 83 18.27 11.16 4.60
N THR A 84 19.03 10.30 3.92
CA THR A 84 19.72 10.70 2.70
C THR A 84 18.68 11.34 1.80
N PRO A 85 18.88 12.60 1.34
CA PRO A 85 17.92 13.22 0.44
C PRO A 85 17.81 12.33 -0.79
N THR A 86 16.61 11.77 -0.98
CA THR A 86 16.28 11.08 -2.22
C THR A 86 16.52 12.08 -3.36
N PRO A 87 17.21 11.70 -4.45
CA PRO A 87 17.43 12.59 -5.58
C PRO A 87 16.10 13.27 -5.94
N LYS A 88 16.08 14.61 -5.95
CA LYS A 88 14.88 15.38 -6.31
C LYS A 88 14.38 14.80 -7.63
N PRO A 89 13.20 14.16 -7.68
CA PRO A 89 12.67 13.69 -8.92
C PRO A 89 12.62 14.91 -9.85
N GLY A 90 13.35 14.88 -10.96
CA GLY A 90 13.17 15.90 -12.00
C GLY A 90 11.67 16.05 -12.24
N ASN A 91 11.16 17.28 -12.31
CA ASN A 91 9.74 17.59 -12.14
C ASN A 91 8.84 16.59 -12.88
N LEU A 92 8.33 15.59 -12.16
CA LEU A 92 7.47 14.55 -12.72
C LEU A 92 6.04 15.05 -12.85
N ALA A 93 5.71 16.24 -12.34
CA ALA A 93 4.40 16.81 -12.55
C ALA A 93 4.25 17.19 -14.02
N GLY A 94 3.05 17.02 -14.54
CA GLY A 94 2.71 17.39 -15.91
C GLY A 94 2.87 16.27 -16.94
N ARG A 95 3.15 15.02 -16.53
CA ARG A 95 3.40 13.90 -17.47
C ARG A 95 2.64 12.62 -17.13
N TRP A 96 2.56 11.75 -18.13
CA TRP A 96 2.09 10.38 -17.98
C TRP A 96 3.21 9.44 -17.52
N ILE A 97 2.86 8.49 -16.67
CA ILE A 97 3.68 7.35 -16.24
C ILE A 97 2.91 6.05 -16.49
N ALA A 98 3.63 4.93 -16.54
CA ALA A 98 3.04 3.61 -16.40
C ALA A 98 3.17 3.22 -14.92
N GLN A 99 2.07 3.27 -14.16
CA GLN A 99 2.03 2.81 -12.78
C GLN A 99 1.95 1.28 -12.77
N LEU A 100 2.98 0.64 -12.21
CA LEU A 100 3.16 -0.81 -12.18
C LEU A 100 2.60 -1.45 -10.91
N HIS A 101 2.63 -0.71 -9.80
CA HIS A 101 2.12 -1.17 -8.51
C HIS A 101 1.95 0.02 -7.57
N SER A 102 1.08 -0.14 -6.57
CA SER A 102 0.99 0.76 -5.41
C SER A 102 1.00 -0.06 -4.14
N GLU A 103 1.81 0.35 -3.18
CA GLU A 103 1.96 -0.32 -1.90
C GLU A 103 1.79 0.69 -0.76
N PRO A 104 1.03 0.37 0.31
CA PRO A 104 0.86 1.31 1.40
C PRO A 104 2.19 1.57 2.10
N VAL A 105 2.41 2.80 2.54
CA VAL A 105 3.63 3.18 3.26
C VAL A 105 3.78 2.40 4.57
N SER A 106 2.66 1.98 5.18
CA SER A 106 2.63 1.15 6.39
C SER A 106 3.25 -0.24 6.19
N ALA A 107 3.41 -0.72 4.96
CA ALA A 107 4.13 -1.97 4.68
C ALA A 107 5.65 -1.86 4.97
N GLY A 108 6.19 -0.65 5.10
CA GLY A 108 7.59 -0.41 5.45
C GLY A 108 8.56 -0.45 4.26
N LEU A 109 9.77 0.06 4.49
CA LEU A 109 10.79 0.23 3.44
C LEU A 109 11.32 -1.09 2.89
N ALA A 110 11.45 -2.12 3.74
CA ALA A 110 11.92 -3.43 3.32
C ALA A 110 11.00 -4.07 2.27
N ASN A 111 9.68 -3.95 2.45
CA ASN A 111 8.70 -4.43 1.48
C ASN A 111 8.73 -3.61 0.20
N ARG A 112 8.84 -2.27 0.31
CA ARG A 112 9.03 -1.38 -0.84
C ARG A 112 10.23 -1.81 -1.70
N ASP A 113 11.37 -2.05 -1.08
CA ASP A 113 12.62 -2.36 -1.80
C ASP A 113 12.60 -3.76 -2.40
N ARG A 114 12.01 -4.73 -1.69
CA ARG A 114 11.74 -6.08 -2.23
C ARG A 114 10.81 -6.02 -3.44
N ARG A 115 9.74 -5.22 -3.36
CA ARG A 115 8.78 -5.02 -4.45
C ARG A 115 9.44 -4.38 -5.66
N LEU A 116 10.27 -3.34 -5.46
CA LEU A 116 11.00 -2.68 -6.54
C LEU A 116 11.94 -3.66 -7.25
N THR A 117 12.71 -4.43 -6.49
CA THR A 117 13.61 -5.46 -7.03
C THR A 117 12.84 -6.48 -7.86
N THR A 118 11.68 -6.93 -7.38
CA THR A 118 10.81 -7.88 -8.11
C THR A 118 10.31 -7.28 -9.42
N ILE A 119 9.81 -6.05 -9.40
CA ILE A 119 9.31 -5.37 -10.60
C ILE A 119 10.43 -5.17 -11.63
N ARG A 120 11.64 -4.80 -11.18
CA ARG A 120 12.81 -4.55 -12.04
C ARG A 120 13.30 -5.76 -12.82
N ARG A 121 12.93 -6.98 -12.43
CA ARG A 121 13.19 -8.18 -13.24
C ARG A 121 12.48 -8.14 -14.59
N SER A 122 11.29 -7.53 -14.64
CA SER A 122 10.50 -7.37 -15.86
C SER A 122 10.55 -5.95 -16.45
N VAL A 123 10.79 -4.94 -15.61
CA VAL A 123 10.79 -3.52 -15.98
C VAL A 123 12.03 -2.83 -15.37
N PRO A 124 13.23 -2.97 -15.99
CA PRO A 124 14.48 -2.52 -15.38
C PRO A 124 14.50 -1.02 -15.03
N GLN A 125 13.86 -0.19 -15.84
CA GLN A 125 13.72 1.26 -15.62
C GLN A 125 12.73 1.66 -14.52
N ALA A 126 12.13 0.71 -13.80
CA ALA A 126 11.16 1.02 -12.75
C ALA A 126 11.78 1.87 -11.64
N LYS A 127 11.02 2.88 -11.20
CA LYS A 127 11.33 3.81 -10.12
C LYS A 127 10.20 3.82 -9.10
N VAL A 128 10.45 4.47 -7.96
CA VAL A 128 9.46 4.62 -6.88
C VAL A 128 9.32 6.10 -6.56
N LEU A 129 8.09 6.54 -6.32
CA LEU A 129 7.77 7.87 -5.80
C LEU A 129 6.83 7.77 -4.60
N ARG A 130 6.74 8.86 -3.82
CA ARG A 130 5.72 9.04 -2.78
C ARG A 130 4.46 9.59 -3.41
N SER A 131 3.32 8.97 -3.11
CA SER A 131 2.03 9.49 -3.57
C SER A 131 1.72 10.89 -3.04
N ASP A 132 2.20 11.20 -1.83
CA ASP A 132 1.94 12.48 -1.14
C ASP A 132 2.54 13.68 -1.89
N ASP A 133 3.51 13.42 -2.77
CA ASP A 133 4.12 14.44 -3.60
C ASP A 133 3.23 14.83 -4.80
N PHE A 134 2.09 14.18 -5.05
CA PHE A 134 1.23 14.47 -6.20
C PHE A 134 -0.24 14.43 -5.80
N ALA A 135 -0.95 15.56 -5.91
CA ALA A 135 -2.37 15.63 -5.56
C ALA A 135 -3.26 14.78 -6.48
N SER A 136 -2.79 14.43 -7.68
CA SER A 136 -3.48 13.48 -8.56
C SER A 136 -3.43 12.02 -8.07
N LEU A 137 -2.69 11.74 -6.99
CA LEU A 137 -2.56 10.40 -6.39
C LEU A 137 -3.27 10.32 -5.04
N ARG A 138 -3.67 9.10 -4.67
CA ARG A 138 -4.13 8.82 -3.31
C ARG A 138 -2.94 8.83 -2.35
N SER A 139 -3.00 9.62 -1.30
CA SER A 139 -1.96 9.71 -0.27
C SER A 139 -1.73 8.39 0.49
N GLY A 140 -0.54 8.25 1.07
CA GLY A 140 -0.15 7.10 1.90
C GLY A 140 0.42 5.89 1.16
N TYR A 141 0.87 6.05 -0.09
CA TYR A 141 1.40 4.96 -0.92
C TYR A 141 2.80 5.24 -1.49
N TRP A 142 3.57 4.17 -1.64
CA TRP A 142 4.68 4.08 -2.59
C TRP A 142 4.11 3.68 -3.94
N VAL A 143 4.39 4.45 -4.98
CA VAL A 143 3.98 4.14 -6.36
C VAL A 143 5.20 3.69 -7.15
N PHE A 144 5.13 2.47 -7.68
CA PHE A 144 6.15 1.89 -8.55
C PHE A 144 5.76 2.19 -9.98
N TYR A 145 6.67 2.75 -10.77
CA TYR A 145 6.32 3.24 -12.10
C TYR A 145 7.47 3.15 -13.09
N ALA A 146 7.14 3.04 -14.37
CA ALA A 146 8.07 3.36 -15.45
C ALA A 146 7.90 4.84 -15.83
N PRO A 147 8.99 5.61 -15.96
CA PRO A 147 8.91 7.06 -16.19
C PRO A 147 8.50 7.46 -17.62
N GLY A 148 8.64 6.58 -18.62
CA GLY A 148 8.45 6.93 -20.03
C GLY A 148 9.72 7.46 -20.69
N PRO A 149 9.61 8.17 -21.83
CA PRO A 149 8.56 9.15 -22.13
C PRO A 149 7.23 8.55 -22.60
N PHE A 150 6.11 9.07 -22.05
CA PHE A 150 4.75 8.74 -22.50
C PHE A 150 4.00 10.03 -22.81
N PRO A 151 3.61 10.29 -24.08
CA PRO A 151 2.86 11.50 -24.43
C PRO A 151 1.43 11.50 -23.88
N ASN A 152 0.84 10.32 -23.65
CA ASN A 152 -0.51 10.15 -23.13
C ASN A 152 -0.65 8.81 -22.39
N GLY A 153 -1.81 8.56 -21.80
CA GLY A 153 -2.09 7.33 -21.08
C GLY A 153 -2.14 6.10 -21.97
N ARG A 154 -2.46 6.24 -23.27
CA ARG A 154 -2.45 5.13 -24.22
C ARG A 154 -1.03 4.63 -24.48
N ALA A 155 -0.07 5.53 -24.65
CA ALA A 155 1.34 5.16 -24.80
C ALA A 155 1.86 4.42 -23.55
N ALA A 156 1.43 4.83 -22.36
CA ALA A 156 1.75 4.11 -21.13
C ALA A 156 1.10 2.71 -21.09
N LEU A 157 -0.10 2.52 -21.65
CA LEU A 157 -0.72 1.19 -21.76
C LEU A 157 -0.09 0.30 -22.81
N THR A 158 0.39 0.85 -23.93
CA THR A 158 1.18 0.08 -24.91
C THR A 158 2.41 -0.49 -24.21
N PHE A 159 3.12 0.34 -23.45
CA PHE A 159 4.23 -0.11 -22.59
C PHE A 159 3.79 -1.19 -21.57
N CYS A 160 2.63 -1.03 -20.94
CA CYS A 160 2.11 -2.06 -20.04
C CYS A 160 1.93 -3.41 -20.77
N ALA A 161 1.40 -3.39 -22.00
CA ALA A 161 1.17 -4.60 -22.79
C ALA A 161 2.46 -5.25 -23.29
N GLU A 162 3.46 -4.47 -23.69
CA GLU A 162 4.80 -4.96 -24.09
C GLU A 162 5.54 -5.68 -22.96
N HIS A 163 5.18 -5.39 -21.71
CA HIS A 163 5.73 -6.02 -20.52
C HIS A 163 4.78 -7.06 -19.88
N ASP A 164 3.79 -7.55 -20.63
CA ASP A 164 2.80 -8.56 -20.19
C ASP A 164 2.00 -8.15 -18.94
N ARG A 165 1.83 -6.86 -18.71
CA ARG A 165 1.10 -6.30 -17.56
C ARG A 165 -0.26 -5.74 -17.99
N THR A 166 -1.13 -6.61 -18.44
CA THR A 166 -2.41 -6.25 -19.11
C THR A 166 -3.62 -6.10 -18.19
N THR A 167 -3.44 -6.17 -16.86
CA THR A 167 -4.53 -6.01 -15.88
C THR A 167 -4.43 -4.67 -15.13
N VAL A 168 -5.56 -4.17 -14.63
CA VAL A 168 -5.65 -2.90 -13.90
C VAL A 168 -4.75 -2.86 -12.65
N ASN A 169 -4.49 -4.02 -12.04
CA ASN A 169 -3.62 -4.14 -10.85
C ASN A 169 -2.14 -4.32 -11.21
N SER A 170 -1.84 -4.74 -12.44
CA SER A 170 -0.46 -5.00 -12.89
C SER A 170 0.20 -3.81 -13.57
N CYS A 171 -0.57 -3.00 -14.30
CA CYS A 171 -0.10 -1.76 -14.92
C CYS A 171 -1.26 -0.90 -15.44
N ILE A 172 -1.19 0.41 -15.20
CA ILE A 172 -2.09 1.42 -15.80
C ILE A 172 -1.30 2.64 -16.27
N GLY A 173 -1.83 3.37 -17.24
CA GLY A 173 -1.36 4.72 -17.55
C GLY A 173 -1.93 5.71 -16.54
N ARG A 174 -1.08 6.57 -15.96
CA ARG A 174 -1.54 7.56 -14.97
C ARG A 174 -0.83 8.90 -15.12
N TYR A 175 -1.59 9.99 -14.98
CA TYR A 175 -1.04 11.33 -15.01
C TYR A 175 -0.57 11.79 -13.62
N LEU A 176 0.63 12.34 -13.55
CA LEU A 176 1.18 12.95 -12.34
C LEU A 176 1.00 14.45 -12.36
N SER A 177 0.34 15.00 -11.34
CA SER A 177 0.05 16.42 -11.24
C SER A 177 -0.04 16.87 -9.78
N LYS A 178 0.09 18.18 -9.57
CA LYS A 178 -0.18 18.86 -8.30
C LYS A 178 -1.65 19.30 -8.18
N ASN A 179 -2.46 19.11 -9.22
CA ASN A 179 -3.89 19.40 -9.19
C ASN A 179 -4.69 18.13 -8.80
N PRO A 180 -5.49 18.15 -7.72
CA PRO A 180 -6.32 17.01 -7.33
C PRO A 180 -7.42 16.67 -8.36
N ASN A 181 -7.85 17.62 -9.19
CA ASN A 181 -8.84 17.37 -10.24
C ASN A 181 -8.30 16.45 -11.34
N ASP A 182 -6.99 16.25 -11.42
CA ASP A 182 -6.36 15.32 -12.36
C ASP A 182 -6.37 13.85 -11.84
N PHE A 183 -7.07 13.54 -10.74
CA PHE A 183 -7.11 12.20 -10.15
C PHE A 183 -7.73 11.13 -11.07
N ASP A 184 -8.71 11.52 -11.88
CA ASP A 184 -9.43 10.65 -12.82
C ASP A 184 -8.63 10.37 -14.13
N LEU A 185 -7.51 11.06 -14.34
CA LEU A 185 -6.59 10.87 -15.47
C LEU A 185 -5.82 9.55 -15.36
N GLN A 186 -6.56 8.47 -15.58
CA GLN A 186 -6.15 7.09 -15.54
C GLN A 186 -6.61 6.40 -16.82
N CYS A 187 -5.64 5.85 -17.54
CA CYS A 187 -5.89 5.02 -18.70
C CYS A 187 -5.73 3.55 -18.28
N ARG A 188 -6.79 2.76 -18.42
CA ARG A 188 -6.84 1.38 -17.95
C ARG A 188 -6.79 0.39 -19.12
N PRO A 189 -6.13 -0.78 -18.94
CA PRO A 189 -6.12 -1.84 -19.93
C PRO A 189 -7.53 -2.29 -20.36
N PRO A 190 -7.66 -2.98 -21.50
CA PRO A 190 -6.59 -3.40 -22.41
C PRO A 190 -6.07 -2.27 -23.30
N ALA A 191 -4.84 -2.41 -23.85
CA ALA A 191 -4.26 -1.41 -24.74
C ALA A 191 -5.02 -1.26 -26.08
N SER A 192 -5.65 -2.34 -26.56
CA SER A 192 -6.45 -2.36 -27.80
C SER A 192 -7.78 -1.59 -27.66
N ALA A 193 -8.36 -1.56 -26.47
CA ALA A 193 -9.62 -0.90 -26.17
C ALA A 193 -9.56 -0.25 -24.77
N PRO A 194 -8.77 0.82 -24.62
CA PRO A 194 -8.50 1.39 -23.31
C PRO A 194 -9.72 2.11 -22.75
N THR A 195 -9.86 2.06 -21.42
CA THR A 195 -10.95 2.72 -20.69
C THR A 195 -10.42 3.83 -19.77
N GLY A 196 -11.30 4.72 -19.31
CA GLY A 196 -10.96 5.87 -18.48
C GLY A 196 -10.47 7.07 -19.29
N THR A 197 -9.85 8.03 -18.61
CA THR A 197 -9.40 9.29 -19.21
C THR A 197 -7.94 9.18 -19.61
N CYS A 198 -7.67 8.84 -20.87
CA CYS A 198 -6.31 8.56 -21.36
C CYS A 198 -5.54 9.78 -21.88
N THR A 199 -6.17 10.95 -21.91
CA THR A 199 -5.57 12.21 -22.35
C THR A 199 -5.99 13.30 -21.40
N ARG A 200 -5.05 14.20 -21.07
CA ARG A 200 -5.41 15.44 -20.39
C ARG A 200 -5.93 16.40 -21.45
N LYS A 201 -7.15 16.90 -21.29
CA LYS A 201 -7.59 18.04 -22.09
C LYS A 201 -6.71 19.22 -21.68
N ASN A 202 -6.03 19.86 -22.63
CA ASN A 202 -5.31 21.09 -22.34
C ASN A 202 -6.34 22.05 -21.75
N GLY A 203 -6.19 22.40 -20.48
CA GLY A 203 -7.11 23.29 -19.80
C GLY A 203 -6.97 24.68 -20.40
N ASN A 204 -7.82 25.03 -21.36
CA ASN A 204 -8.26 26.41 -21.49
C ASN A 204 -9.35 26.59 -20.43
N GLY A 205 -8.94 27.12 -19.28
CA GLY A 205 -9.81 27.91 -18.43
C GLY A 205 -9.78 29.35 -18.90
#